data_AF-A0A7S2K8J4-F1
#
_entry.id   AF-A0A7S2K8J4-F1
#
_cell.length_a   1.000
_cell.length_b   1.000
_cell.length_c   1.000
_cell.angle_alpha   90.00
_cell.angle_beta   90.00
_cell.angle_gamma   90.00
#
_symmetry.space_group_name_H-M   'P 1'
#
loop_
_entity.id
_entity.type
_entity.pdbx_description
1 polymer ?
#
loop_
_entity_poly.entity_id
_entity_poly.type
_entity_poly.pdbx_seq_one_letter_code
_entity_poly.pdbx_strand_id
1 'polypeptide(L)'
;KEQDRLNSLSIQDSDRDDGKPQKPQEESLDSILASFRQRTKELETAVQEPIDTPFPCPPRGNFTLTLCPTNGLFYMFGGEYYDGSENLVFDELLRWNPDFKADNNDEQEGADENKSDSTDNNNNID
;
A
#
# COMPACT_ATOMS: atom_id res chain seq x y z
N LYS A 1 -49.30 26.00 6.29
CA LYS A 1 -47.90 25.57 6.57
C LYS A 1 -47.80 24.06 6.79
N GLU A 2 -48.56 23.46 7.71
CA GLU A 2 -48.55 21.99 7.90
C GLU A 2 -49.42 21.26 6.86
N GLN A 3 -50.58 21.84 6.52
CA GLN A 3 -51.46 21.31 5.47
C GLN A 3 -50.79 21.24 4.08
N ASP A 4 -49.92 22.20 3.77
CA ASP A 4 -49.19 22.25 2.49
C ASP A 4 -48.13 21.16 2.39
N ARG A 5 -47.52 20.76 3.52
CA ARG A 5 -46.58 19.63 3.59
C ARG A 5 -47.29 18.30 3.36
N LEU A 6 -48.50 18.15 3.92
CA LEU A 6 -49.31 16.93 3.75
C LEU A 6 -49.81 16.79 2.31
N ASN A 7 -50.15 17.89 1.64
CA ASN A 7 -50.53 17.85 0.23
C ASN A 7 -49.34 17.56 -0.71
N SER A 8 -48.09 17.91 -0.34
CA SER A 8 -46.91 17.51 -1.12
C SER A 8 -46.52 16.03 -0.98
N LEU A 9 -47.05 15.32 0.02
CA LEU A 9 -46.82 13.88 0.25
C LEU A 9 -47.92 13.00 -0.37
N SER A 10 -48.97 13.62 -0.91
CA SER A 10 -50.05 12.94 -1.60
C SER A 10 -49.60 12.54 -3.01
N ILE A 11 -49.05 11.33 -3.15
CA ILE A 11 -48.88 10.67 -4.45
C ILE A 11 -50.28 10.46 -5.04
N GLN A 12 -50.61 11.18 -6.11
CA GLN A 12 -51.83 10.93 -6.87
C GLN A 12 -51.65 9.61 -7.63
N ASP A 13 -52.57 8.67 -7.43
CA ASP A 13 -52.59 7.33 -8.06
C ASP A 13 -52.67 7.34 -9.61
N SER A 14 -52.63 8.51 -10.25
CA SER A 14 -52.66 8.69 -11.70
C SER A 14 -51.29 8.61 -12.39
N ASP A 15 -50.19 8.65 -11.64
CA ASP A 15 -48.82 8.49 -12.17
C ASP A 15 -48.31 7.04 -12.06
N ARG A 16 -49.22 6.06 -12.10
CA ARG A 16 -48.84 4.69 -12.46
C ARG A 16 -48.53 4.70 -13.95
N ASP A 17 -47.34 5.19 -14.28
CA ASP A 17 -46.65 4.78 -15.48
C ASP A 17 -46.71 3.25 -15.47
N ASP A 18 -47.36 2.67 -16.49
CA ASP A 18 -47.22 1.27 -16.88
C ASP A 18 -45.80 1.06 -17.41
N GLY A 19 -44.82 1.49 -16.61
CA GLY A 19 -43.41 1.28 -16.77
C GLY A 19 -43.24 -0.21 -16.73
N LYS A 20 -43.28 -0.80 -17.93
CA LYS A 20 -42.79 -2.15 -18.20
C LYS A 20 -41.59 -2.34 -17.29
N PRO A 21 -41.55 -3.39 -16.46
CA PRO A 21 -40.37 -3.65 -15.65
C PRO A 21 -39.19 -3.56 -16.60
N GLN A 22 -38.31 -2.57 -16.38
CA GLN A 22 -37.10 -2.48 -17.16
C GLN A 22 -36.43 -3.82 -16.93
N LYS A 23 -36.49 -4.68 -17.95
CA LYS A 23 -35.81 -5.95 -17.91
C LYS A 23 -34.40 -5.59 -17.49
N PRO A 24 -33.87 -6.10 -16.36
CA PRO A 24 -32.45 -6.01 -16.13
C PRO A 24 -31.83 -6.51 -17.44
N GLN A 25 -30.99 -5.69 -18.09
CA GLN A 25 -30.29 -6.15 -19.27
C GLN A 25 -29.69 -7.49 -18.87
N GLU A 26 -30.20 -8.58 -19.47
CA GLU A 26 -29.85 -9.94 -19.10
C GLU A 26 -28.42 -10.16 -19.60
N GLU A 27 -27.44 -9.60 -18.89
CA GLU A 27 -26.07 -10.00 -19.03
C GLU A 27 -26.05 -11.50 -18.71
N SER A 28 -25.67 -12.31 -19.70
CA SER A 28 -25.48 -13.74 -19.50
C SER A 28 -24.56 -13.95 -18.30
N LEU A 29 -24.87 -14.93 -17.44
CA LEU A 29 -24.02 -15.31 -16.31
C LEU A 29 -22.57 -15.56 -16.75
N ASP A 30 -22.38 -16.05 -17.98
CA ASP A 30 -21.06 -16.24 -18.58
C ASP A 30 -20.32 -14.92 -18.82
N SER A 31 -21.03 -13.86 -19.22
CA SER A 31 -20.49 -12.51 -19.41
C SER A 31 -20.01 -11.93 -18.09
N ILE A 32 -20.81 -12.10 -17.03
CA ILE A 32 -20.47 -11.65 -15.68
C ILE A 32 -19.25 -12.43 -15.16
N LEU A 33 -19.23 -13.76 -15.31
CA LEU A 33 -18.09 -14.59 -14.91
C LEU A 33 -16.81 -14.23 -15.68
N ALA A 34 -16.92 -13.94 -16.97
CA ALA A 34 -15.80 -13.51 -17.80
C ALA A 34 -15.23 -12.16 -17.33
N SER A 35 -16.09 -11.18 -17.01
CA SER A 35 -15.64 -9.87 -16.53
C SER A 35 -14.93 -9.95 -15.17
N PHE A 36 -15.44 -10.79 -14.24
CA PHE A 36 -14.75 -11.04 -12.97
C PHE A 36 -13.39 -11.71 -13.17
N ARG A 37 -13.31 -12.76 -14.00
CA ARG A 37 -12.03 -13.45 -14.27
C ARG A 37 -11.01 -12.49 -14.91
N GLN A 38 -11.45 -11.65 -15.83
CA GLN A 38 -10.60 -10.65 -16.47
C GLN A 38 -10.07 -9.64 -15.44
N ARG A 39 -10.95 -9.02 -14.63
CA ARG A 39 -10.55 -8.09 -13.58
C ARG A 39 -9.59 -8.74 -12.57
N THR A 40 -9.85 -9.98 -12.16
CA THR A 40 -8.96 -10.70 -11.23
C THR A 40 -7.59 -10.93 -11.85
N LYS A 41 -7.52 -11.30 -13.13
CA LYS A 41 -6.25 -11.51 -13.84
C LYS A 41 -5.44 -10.21 -13.97
N GLU A 42 -6.11 -9.09 -14.22
CA GLU A 42 -5.48 -7.77 -14.28
C GLU A 42 -4.89 -7.36 -12.90
N LEU A 43 -5.56 -7.72 -11.81
CA LEU A 43 -5.13 -7.44 -10.43
C LEU A 43 -4.18 -8.50 -9.84
N GLU A 44 -3.96 -9.62 -10.53
CA GLU A 44 -3.12 -10.72 -10.04
C GLU A 44 -1.64 -10.34 -9.99
N THR A 45 -1.23 -9.36 -10.79
CA THR A 45 0.16 -8.92 -10.87
C THR A 45 0.36 -7.73 -9.93
N ALA A 46 0.86 -7.98 -8.73
CA ALA A 46 1.27 -6.91 -7.83
C ALA A 46 2.46 -6.16 -8.45
N VAL A 47 2.25 -4.89 -8.83
CA VAL A 47 3.32 -4.00 -9.28
C VAL A 47 4.06 -3.52 -8.04
N GLN A 48 5.37 -3.72 -8.02
CA GLN A 48 6.21 -3.18 -6.96
C GLN A 48 6.68 -1.78 -7.37
N GLU A 49 6.32 -0.79 -6.56
CA GLU A 49 6.82 0.57 -6.72
C GLU A 49 8.07 0.77 -5.83
N PRO A 50 9.17 1.34 -6.37
CA PRO A 50 10.32 1.70 -5.55
C PRO A 50 9.94 2.87 -4.63
N ILE A 51 10.39 2.79 -3.38
CA ILE A 51 10.26 3.88 -2.41
C ILE A 51 11.66 4.45 -2.20
N ASP A 52 11.85 5.71 -2.58
CA ASP A 52 13.14 6.41 -2.46
C ASP A 52 13.43 6.90 -1.03
N THR A 53 12.59 6.53 -0.07
CA THR A 53 12.75 6.91 1.34
C THR A 53 13.24 5.74 2.20
N PRO A 54 14.11 6.01 3.20
CA PRO A 54 14.63 4.96 4.07
C PRO A 54 13.50 4.29 4.87
N PHE A 55 13.54 2.96 4.97
CA PHE A 55 12.59 2.20 5.78
C PHE A 55 12.87 2.35 7.29
N PRO A 56 11.84 2.44 8.16
CA PRO A 56 10.42 2.52 7.84
C PRO A 56 9.94 3.97 7.67
N CYS A 57 9.57 4.33 6.45
CA CYS A 57 8.95 5.61 6.09
C CYS A 57 7.70 5.33 5.24
N PRO A 58 6.59 6.07 5.42
CA PRO A 58 6.29 7.03 6.50
C PRO A 58 6.32 6.44 7.92
N PRO A 59 6.70 7.22 8.95
CA PRO A 59 6.59 6.80 10.35
C PRO A 59 5.15 6.41 10.68
N ARG A 60 4.96 5.26 11.32
CA ARG A 60 3.64 4.72 11.66
C ARG A 60 3.73 3.75 12.83
N GLY A 61 2.63 3.62 13.56
CA GLY A 61 2.40 2.59 14.58
C GLY A 61 1.30 1.62 14.14
N ASN A 62 1.00 0.65 14.99
CA ASN A 62 -0.13 -0.29 14.80
C ASN A 62 -0.16 -1.03 13.45
N PHE A 63 1.02 -1.27 12.87
CA PHE A 63 1.20 -2.06 11.66
C PHE A 63 1.49 -3.53 12.00
N THR A 64 1.36 -4.40 11.00
CA THR A 64 1.87 -5.77 11.07
C THR A 64 3.22 -5.86 10.36
N LEU A 65 4.22 -6.49 10.98
CA LEU A 65 5.51 -6.76 10.36
C LEU A 65 5.82 -8.26 10.44
N THR A 66 5.96 -8.89 9.28
CA THR A 66 6.12 -10.34 9.14
C THR A 66 7.39 -10.66 8.37
N LEU A 67 8.27 -11.45 8.96
CA LEU A 67 9.40 -12.07 8.26
C LEU A 67 8.90 -13.23 7.39
N CYS A 68 9.26 -13.22 6.10
CA CYS A 68 9.01 -14.35 5.21
C CYS A 68 10.20 -15.34 5.30
N PRO A 69 9.98 -16.57 5.82
CA PRO A 69 11.08 -17.52 6.06
C PRO A 69 11.81 -17.98 4.79
N THR A 70 11.14 -17.92 3.64
CA THR A 70 11.65 -18.47 2.37
C THR A 70 12.67 -17.56 1.70
N ASN A 71 12.54 -16.24 1.84
CA ASN A 71 13.37 -15.26 1.14
C ASN A 71 14.08 -14.25 2.06
N GLY A 72 13.86 -14.33 3.38
CA GLY A 72 14.48 -13.42 4.34
C GLY A 72 13.96 -11.98 4.29
N LEU A 73 12.92 -11.71 3.49
CA LEU A 73 12.33 -10.38 3.35
C LEU A 73 11.30 -10.14 4.44
N PHE A 74 11.20 -8.88 4.86
CA PHE A 74 10.15 -8.41 5.75
C PHE A 74 9.01 -7.80 4.94
N TYR A 75 7.79 -8.13 5.33
CA TYR A 75 6.57 -7.51 4.82
C TYR A 75 5.92 -6.70 5.93
N MET A 76 5.71 -5.41 5.67
CA MET A 76 4.97 -4.51 6.55
C MET A 76 3.64 -4.17 5.91
N PHE A 77 2.54 -4.39 6.63
CA PHE A 77 1.21 -4.05 6.15
C PHE A 77 0.54 -3.00 7.03
N GLY A 78 0.05 -1.97 6.37
CA GLY A 78 -0.75 -0.90 6.93
C GLY A 78 -0.06 -0.09 8.02
N GLY A 79 -0.81 0.18 9.09
CA GLY A 79 -0.42 1.05 10.21
C GLY A 79 -1.13 2.39 10.18
N GLU A 80 -0.90 3.20 11.21
CA GLU A 80 -1.47 4.52 11.33
C GLU A 80 -0.47 5.53 11.92
N TYR A 81 -0.67 6.81 11.62
CA TYR A 81 0.12 7.91 12.14
C TYR A 81 -0.76 9.12 12.42
N TYR A 82 -0.67 9.66 13.63
CA TYR A 82 -1.35 10.90 14.00
C TYR A 82 -0.36 12.06 13.95
N ASP A 83 -0.62 13.02 13.06
CA ASP A 83 0.26 14.17 12.83
C ASP A 83 -0.04 15.36 13.78
N GLY A 84 -1.07 15.24 14.62
CA GLY A 84 -1.57 16.30 15.49
C GLY A 84 -2.86 16.96 15.00
N SER A 85 -3.27 16.70 13.77
CA SER A 85 -4.51 17.19 13.15
C SER A 85 -5.42 16.01 12.79
N GLU A 86 -4.91 15.06 12.02
CA GLU A 86 -5.67 13.91 11.51
C GLU A 86 -4.91 12.59 11.69
N ASN A 87 -5.67 11.49 11.59
CA ASN A 87 -5.11 10.16 11.62
C ASN A 87 -4.93 9.67 10.17
N LEU A 88 -3.67 9.47 9.77
CA LEU A 88 -3.29 8.89 8.50
C LEU A 88 -3.25 7.37 8.64
N VAL A 89 -4.18 6.68 7.98
CA VAL A 89 -4.25 5.22 7.93
C VAL A 89 -3.69 4.74 6.61
N PHE A 90 -2.82 3.74 6.66
CA PHE A 90 -2.16 3.19 5.49
C PHE A 90 -2.71 1.79 5.18
N ASP A 91 -2.91 1.49 3.90
CA ASP A 91 -3.42 0.21 3.38
C ASP A 91 -2.43 -0.49 2.43
N GLU A 92 -1.22 0.06 2.32
CA GLU A 92 -0.15 -0.46 1.48
C GLU A 92 0.60 -1.66 2.11
N LEU A 93 1.19 -2.48 1.24
CA LEU A 93 2.09 -3.58 1.61
C LEU A 93 3.51 -3.23 1.20
N LEU A 94 4.37 -2.96 2.19
CA LEU A 94 5.78 -2.62 1.97
C LEU A 94 6.65 -3.87 2.10
N ARG A 95 7.64 -3.99 1.22
CA ARG A 95 8.65 -5.05 1.24
C ARG A 95 10.01 -4.47 1.59
N TRP A 96 10.63 -4.98 2.65
CA TRP A 96 11.94 -4.57 3.11
C TRP A 96 12.96 -5.71 3.06
N ASN A 97 14.15 -5.42 2.54
CA ASN A 97 15.29 -6.32 2.52
C ASN A 97 16.39 -5.76 3.46
N PRO A 98 16.67 -6.42 4.60
CA PRO A 98 17.67 -5.93 5.56
C PRO A 98 19.11 -6.01 5.02
N ASP A 99 19.36 -6.90 4.05
CA ASP A 99 20.68 -7.10 3.45
C ASP A 99 20.92 -6.19 2.24
N PHE A 100 19.96 -5.32 1.91
CA PHE A 100 20.12 -4.38 0.82
C PHE A 100 21.24 -3.38 1.14
N LYS A 101 22.34 -3.47 0.39
CA LYS A 101 23.38 -2.46 0.32
C LYS A 101 23.07 -1.60 -0.89
N ALA A 102 22.73 -0.33 -0.65
CA ALA A 102 22.75 0.64 -1.74
C ALA A 102 24.19 0.72 -2.24
N ASP A 103 24.41 0.43 -3.53
CA ASP A 103 25.70 0.62 -4.17
C ASP A 103 25.98 2.13 -4.20
N ASN A 104 26.61 2.63 -3.14
CA ASN A 104 27.14 3.99 -3.10
C ASN A 104 28.40 4.02 -3.98
N ASN A 105 28.23 3.96 -5.30
CA ASN A 105 29.25 4.37 -6.25
C ASN A 105 29.25 5.90 -6.37
N ASP A 106 29.44 6.57 -5.24
CA ASP A 106 29.88 7.96 -5.24
C ASP A 106 31.39 7.93 -5.47
N GLU A 107 31.78 8.51 -6.60
CA GLU A 107 33.13 8.65 -7.12
C GLU A 107 34.14 9.00 -6.01
N GLN A 108 35.01 8.04 -5.66
CA GLN A 108 36.26 8.34 -4.96
C GLN A 108 37.21 9.05 -5.93
N GLU A 109 37.08 10.36 -6.06
CA GLU A 109 38.17 11.20 -6.54
C GLU A 109 39.17 11.45 -5.40
N GLY A 110 40.26 10.69 -5.42
CA GLY A 110 41.63 11.09 -5.08
C GLY A 110 41.94 11.76 -3.73
N ALA A 111 42.66 11.05 -2.87
CA ALA A 111 43.83 11.62 -2.19
C ALA A 111 44.82 10.52 -1.77
N ASP A 112 46.01 10.60 -2.35
CA ASP A 112 47.18 9.76 -2.15
C ASP A 112 47.72 9.74 -0.71
N GLU A 113 48.29 8.59 -0.38
CA GLU A 113 49.51 8.35 0.41
C GLU A 113 49.70 9.10 1.75
N ASN A 114 49.64 8.34 2.85
CA ASN A 114 50.71 8.36 3.84
C ASN A 114 50.88 6.99 4.52
N LYS A 115 51.94 6.29 4.10
CA LYS A 115 52.59 5.19 4.81
C LYS A 115 53.42 5.77 5.97
N SER A 116 53.12 5.35 7.20
CA SER A 116 54.09 5.31 8.31
C SER A 116 53.57 4.26 9.29
N ASP A 117 54.01 3.01 9.15
CA ASP A 117 55.17 2.42 9.82
C ASP A 117 54.88 2.04 11.29
N SER A 118 54.74 0.72 11.46
CA SER A 118 55.09 -0.13 12.61
C SER A 118 55.01 0.45 14.03
N THR A 119 54.15 -0.14 14.86
CA THR A 119 54.66 -0.95 16.00
C THR A 119 53.59 -1.87 16.56
N ASP A 120 53.92 -3.16 16.57
CA ASP A 120 53.25 -4.24 17.29
C ASP A 120 53.13 -3.92 18.79
N ASN A 121 51.98 -4.23 19.40
CA ASN A 121 51.91 -4.45 20.85
C ASN A 121 50.94 -5.58 21.17
N ASN A 122 51.52 -6.79 21.20
CA ASN A 122 51.00 -7.97 21.88
C ASN A 122 50.86 -7.69 23.38
N ASN A 123 49.65 -7.73 23.92
CA ASN A 123 49.41 -7.91 25.34
C ASN A 123 48.75 -9.26 25.58
N ASN A 124 49.57 -10.28 25.77
CA ASN A 124 49.23 -11.49 26.50
C ASN A 124 49.80 -11.32 27.91
N ILE A 125 48.94 -11.19 28.91
CA ILE A 125 49.31 -11.17 30.33
C ILE A 125 48.75 -12.44 30.96
N ASP A 126 49.63 -13.08 31.73
CA ASP A 126 49.54 -14.39 32.39
C ASP A 126 48.28 -14.65 33.23
#